data_AF-A0AAW2S2V1-F1
#
_entry.id   AF-A0AAW2S2V1-F1
#
_cell.length_a   1.000
_cell.length_b   1.000
_cell.length_c   1.000
_cell.angle_alpha   90.00
_cell.angle_beta   90.00
_cell.angle_gamma   90.00
#
_symmetry.space_group_name_H-M   'P 1'
#
loop_
_entity.id
_entity.type
_entity.pdbx_description
1 polymer ?
#
loop_
_entity_poly.entity_id
_entity_poly.type
_entity_poly.pdbx_seq_one_letter_code
_entity_poly.pdbx_strand_id
1 'polypeptide(L)'
;MGAPAEEQAGIPFTEGVMADDLLMNYRTPAIAEYDGTTDPQEHLSRIENAALLHRYTNDIKCRVFVTAFARAAQQWFNQLPPALIGSFREFRSLFLHQFANSRKHRKTELNLFSIRQKEGELLKDYLQRFNTTALEVPSGTQEVKANAFA
;
A
#
# COMPACT_ATOMS: atom_id res chain seq x y z
N MET A 1 31.97 27.33 -19.30
CA MET A 1 30.60 26.95 -18.88
C MET A 1 30.63 25.45 -18.60
N GLY A 2 30.70 25.06 -17.33
CA GLY A 2 30.64 23.66 -16.95
C GLY A 2 29.22 23.15 -17.12
N ALA A 3 29.05 21.99 -17.76
CA ALA A 3 27.79 21.27 -17.74
C ALA A 3 27.37 21.03 -16.27
N PRO A 4 26.06 21.05 -15.95
CA PRO A 4 25.64 20.62 -14.62
C PRO A 4 26.07 19.16 -14.49
N ALA A 5 26.76 18.83 -13.40
CA ALA A 5 26.97 17.44 -13.04
C ALA A 5 25.59 16.79 -12.99
N GLU A 6 25.33 15.86 -13.92
CA GLU A 6 24.27 14.90 -13.74
C GLU A 6 24.57 14.21 -12.42
N GLU A 7 23.86 14.63 -11.37
CA GLU A 7 23.85 14.00 -10.07
C GLU A 7 23.38 12.58 -10.33
N GLN A 8 24.34 11.66 -10.50
CA GLN A 8 24.08 10.24 -10.56
C GLN A 8 23.43 9.90 -9.23
N ALA A 9 22.09 9.89 -9.21
CA ALA A 9 21.31 9.52 -8.06
C ALA A 9 21.70 8.07 -7.71
N GLY A 10 22.57 7.94 -6.73
CA GLY A 10 22.99 6.64 -6.23
C GLY A 10 21.77 5.86 -5.77
N ILE A 11 21.82 4.54 -5.91
CA ILE A 11 20.71 3.67 -5.55
C ILE A 11 20.40 3.90 -4.04
N PRO A 12 19.13 4.12 -3.65
CA PRO A 12 18.77 4.35 -2.25
C PRO A 12 19.05 3.17 -1.32
N PHE A 13 19.37 1.99 -1.85
CA PHE A 13 19.70 0.79 -1.11
C PHE A 13 21.18 0.70 -0.77
N THR A 14 21.51 0.16 0.40
CA THR A 14 22.90 -0.18 0.75
C THR A 14 23.40 -1.37 -0.07
N GLU A 15 24.73 -1.54 -0.11
CA GLU A 15 25.35 -2.71 -0.75
C GLU A 15 24.82 -4.03 -0.18
N GLY A 16 24.53 -4.10 1.12
CA GLY A 16 23.96 -5.31 1.74
C GLY A 16 22.62 -5.72 1.14
N VAL A 17 21.73 -4.75 0.89
CA VAL A 17 20.43 -5.01 0.24
C VAL A 17 20.61 -5.42 -1.23
N MET A 18 21.68 -4.98 -1.87
CA MET A 18 22.00 -5.29 -3.27
C MET A 18 22.82 -6.58 -3.43
N ALA A 19 23.44 -7.08 -2.37
CA ALA A 19 24.36 -8.22 -2.41
C ALA A 19 23.67 -9.57 -2.64
N ASP A 20 22.39 -9.68 -2.31
CA ASP A 20 21.63 -10.90 -2.54
C ASP A 20 21.42 -11.12 -4.05
N ASP A 21 21.92 -12.25 -4.55
CA ASP A 21 21.63 -12.69 -5.90
C ASP A 21 20.13 -12.97 -6.03
N LEU A 22 19.51 -12.41 -7.08
CA LEU A 22 18.16 -12.83 -7.45
C LEU A 22 18.23 -14.31 -7.79
N LEU A 23 17.45 -15.13 -7.07
CA LEU A 23 17.39 -16.57 -7.31
C LEU A 23 17.24 -16.82 -8.81
N MET A 24 17.95 -17.83 -9.34
CA MET A 24 17.97 -18.21 -10.76
C MET A 24 16.58 -18.48 -11.39
N ASN A 25 15.53 -18.55 -10.57
CA ASN A 25 14.12 -18.72 -10.94
C ASN A 25 13.24 -17.50 -10.61
N TYR A 26 13.83 -16.30 -10.48
CA TYR A 26 13.10 -15.06 -10.24
C TYR A 26 12.02 -14.86 -11.31
N ARG A 27 10.76 -14.89 -10.87
CA ARG A 27 9.63 -14.36 -11.61
C ARG A 27 9.18 -13.12 -10.89
N THR A 28 9.07 -12.01 -11.62
CA THR A 28 8.40 -10.82 -11.10
C THR A 28 6.98 -11.23 -10.71
N PRO A 29 6.61 -11.15 -9.42
CA PRO A 29 5.24 -11.41 -9.03
C PRO A 29 4.33 -10.39 -9.72
N ALA A 30 3.16 -10.83 -10.16
CA ALA A 30 2.16 -9.97 -10.79
C ALA A 30 1.50 -9.08 -9.72
N ILE A 31 2.23 -8.09 -9.24
CA ILE A 31 1.77 -7.15 -8.22
C ILE A 31 1.27 -5.90 -8.94
N ALA A 32 0.05 -5.48 -8.60
CA ALA A 32 -0.50 -4.22 -9.07
C ALA A 32 0.42 -3.06 -8.68
N GLU A 33 0.60 -2.11 -9.60
CA GLU A 33 1.41 -0.91 -9.36
C GLU A 33 0.83 -0.08 -8.21
N TYR A 34 1.73 0.62 -7.51
CA TYR A 34 1.43 1.58 -6.48
C TYR A 34 1.83 2.97 -6.95
N ASP A 35 0.83 3.79 -7.22
CA ASP A 35 1.03 5.16 -7.71
C ASP A 35 1.05 6.22 -6.60
N GLY A 36 0.92 5.80 -5.34
CA GLY A 36 0.85 6.68 -4.17
C GLY A 36 -0.56 7.08 -3.71
N THR A 37 -1.62 6.58 -4.37
CA THR A 37 -3.01 6.99 -4.06
C THR A 37 -3.80 5.95 -3.25
N THR A 38 -3.41 4.69 -3.32
CA THR A 38 -4.09 3.60 -2.60
C THR A 38 -3.51 3.40 -1.21
N ASP A 39 -4.20 2.62 -0.37
CA ASP A 39 -3.76 2.37 0.99
C ASP A 39 -2.37 1.69 1.00
N PRO A 40 -1.36 2.32 1.63
CA PRO A 40 0.01 1.80 1.61
C PRO A 40 0.14 0.52 2.44
N GLN A 41 -0.69 0.34 3.49
CA GLN A 41 -0.68 -0.88 4.29
C GLN A 41 -1.25 -2.06 3.49
N GLU A 42 -2.33 -1.83 2.75
CA GLU A 42 -2.92 -2.83 1.85
C GLU A 42 -1.91 -3.25 0.77
N HIS A 43 -1.22 -2.29 0.15
CA HIS A 43 -0.19 -2.58 -0.85
C HIS A 43 0.98 -3.36 -0.24
N LEU A 44 1.45 -2.95 0.95
CA LEU A 44 2.52 -3.65 1.67
C LEU A 44 2.17 -5.11 1.95
N SER A 45 0.95 -5.38 2.41
CA SER A 45 0.49 -6.75 2.64
C SER A 45 0.45 -7.60 1.37
N ARG A 46 0.14 -7.00 0.21
CA ARG A 46 0.19 -7.72 -1.09
C ARG A 46 1.62 -8.14 -1.43
N ILE A 47 2.61 -7.26 -1.22
CA ILE A 47 4.03 -7.60 -1.44
C ILE A 47 4.48 -8.68 -0.46
N GLU A 48 4.15 -8.56 0.83
CA GLU A 48 4.52 -9.55 1.85
C GLU A 48 3.91 -10.94 1.54
N ASN A 49 2.67 -10.99 1.06
CA ASN A 49 2.02 -12.23 0.64
C ASN A 49 2.68 -12.85 -0.61
N ALA A 50 3.02 -12.03 -1.61
CA ALA A 50 3.75 -12.50 -2.79
C ALA A 50 5.14 -13.03 -2.40
N ALA A 51 5.82 -12.33 -1.50
CA ALA A 51 7.13 -12.72 -0.98
C ALA A 51 7.09 -14.05 -0.20
N LEU A 52 5.98 -14.34 0.50
CA LEU A 52 5.80 -15.61 1.20
C LEU A 52 5.77 -16.79 0.21
N LEU A 53 5.06 -16.64 -0.91
CA LEU A 53 4.95 -17.68 -1.94
C LEU A 53 6.30 -18.01 -2.57
N HIS A 54 7.13 -16.99 -2.79
CA HIS A 54 8.43 -17.12 -3.44
C HIS A 54 9.62 -17.25 -2.46
N ARG A 55 9.35 -17.26 -1.16
CA ARG A 55 10.36 -17.35 -0.07
C ARG A 55 11.47 -16.29 -0.18
N TYR A 56 11.10 -15.06 -0.53
CA TYR A 56 12.07 -13.97 -0.67
C TYR A 56 12.69 -13.58 0.68
N THR A 57 14.00 -13.30 0.65
CA THR A 57 14.72 -12.64 1.74
C THR A 57 14.21 -11.20 1.92
N ASN A 58 14.53 -10.58 3.05
CA ASN A 58 14.14 -9.18 3.27
C ASN A 58 14.79 -8.23 2.25
N ASP A 59 15.97 -8.56 1.76
CA ASP A 59 16.69 -7.75 0.78
C ASP A 59 16.07 -7.86 -0.61
N ILE A 60 15.67 -9.08 -1.01
CA ILE A 60 14.88 -9.28 -2.22
C ILE A 60 13.51 -8.59 -2.12
N LYS A 61 12.86 -8.60 -0.95
CA LYS A 61 11.59 -7.87 -0.75
C LYS A 61 11.75 -6.39 -1.05
N CYS A 62 12.81 -5.73 -0.57
CA CYS A 62 13.07 -4.32 -0.87
C CYS A 62 13.09 -4.06 -2.38
N ARG A 63 13.83 -4.87 -3.12
CA ARG A 63 14.01 -4.70 -4.56
C ARG A 63 12.72 -4.97 -5.33
N VAL A 64 12.00 -6.03 -4.99
CA VAL A 64 10.69 -6.36 -5.59
C VAL A 64 9.65 -5.28 -5.31
N PHE A 65 9.64 -4.72 -4.11
CA PHE A 65 8.69 -3.67 -3.72
C PHE A 65 8.81 -2.44 -4.62
N VAL A 66 10.03 -2.02 -4.95
CA VAL A 66 10.27 -0.88 -5.85
C VAL A 66 9.81 -1.16 -7.28
N THR A 67 9.85 -2.42 -7.76
CA THR A 67 9.33 -2.74 -9.11
C THR A 67 7.83 -2.51 -9.25
N ALA A 68 7.09 -2.42 -8.14
CA ALA A 68 5.69 -2.09 -8.15
C ALA A 68 5.42 -0.58 -8.08
N PHE A 69 6.44 0.28 -7.98
CA PHE A 69 6.22 1.72 -7.88
C PHE A 69 5.91 2.35 -9.23
N ALA A 70 4.95 3.27 -9.20
CA ALA A 70 4.59 4.11 -10.33
C ALA A 70 4.46 5.56 -9.87
N ARG A 71 4.55 6.50 -10.81
CA ARG A 71 4.19 7.92 -10.63
C ARG A 71 4.80 8.52 -9.35
N ALA A 72 3.98 8.95 -8.39
CA ALA A 72 4.44 9.62 -7.18
C ALA A 72 5.33 8.72 -6.30
N ALA A 73 5.07 7.40 -6.28
CA ALA A 73 5.90 6.44 -5.55
C ALA A 73 7.29 6.29 -6.16
N GLN A 74 7.36 6.23 -7.50
CA GLN A 74 8.64 6.17 -8.21
C GLN A 74 9.44 7.47 -8.02
N GLN A 75 8.77 8.62 -8.11
CA GLN A 75 9.39 9.93 -7.90
C GLN A 75 9.95 10.07 -6.49
N TRP A 76 9.18 9.67 -5.48
CA TRP A 76 9.65 9.66 -4.10
C TRP A 76 10.88 8.77 -3.92
N PHE A 77 10.86 7.54 -4.45
CA PHE A 77 11.97 6.61 -4.32
C PHE A 77 13.25 7.18 -4.96
N ASN A 78 13.14 7.80 -6.14
CA ASN A 78 14.27 8.40 -6.85
C ASN A 78 14.86 9.63 -6.14
N GLN A 79 14.12 10.25 -5.21
CA GLN A 79 14.58 11.40 -4.42
C GLN A 79 15.24 10.99 -3.09
N LEU A 80 15.25 9.70 -2.77
CA LEU A 80 15.90 9.24 -1.55
C LEU A 80 17.43 9.34 -1.67
N PRO A 81 18.12 9.74 -0.58
CA PRO A 81 19.57 9.70 -0.53
C PRO A 81 20.12 8.30 -0.86
N PRO A 82 21.29 8.23 -1.53
CA PRO A 82 21.98 6.97 -1.76
C PRO A 82 22.24 6.21 -0.45
N ALA A 83 22.14 4.88 -0.51
CA ALA A 83 22.42 3.99 0.63
C ALA A 83 21.65 4.29 1.93
N LEU A 84 20.50 4.98 1.85
CA LEU A 84 19.66 5.27 3.01
C LEU A 84 18.97 4.01 3.58
N ILE A 85 18.60 3.07 2.71
CA ILE A 85 17.80 1.90 3.08
C ILE A 85 18.72 0.70 3.24
N GLY A 86 18.97 0.32 4.50
CA GLY A 86 19.78 -0.84 4.86
C GLY A 86 19.00 -2.12 5.12
N SER A 87 17.67 -2.03 5.24
CA SER A 87 16.82 -3.17 5.58
C SER A 87 15.37 -2.98 5.13
N PHE A 88 14.65 -4.10 5.00
CA PHE A 88 13.20 -4.07 4.73
C PHE A 88 12.40 -3.33 5.81
N ARG A 89 12.85 -3.39 7.07
CA ARG A 89 12.18 -2.70 8.17
C ARG A 89 12.27 -1.18 8.02
N GLU A 90 13.46 -0.68 7.68
CA GLU A 90 13.66 0.76 7.43
C GLU A 90 12.86 1.20 6.21
N PHE A 91 12.90 0.40 5.14
CA PHE A 91 12.16 0.73 3.93
C PHE A 91 10.65 0.83 4.18
N ARG A 92 10.08 -0.18 4.87
CA ARG A 92 8.68 -0.20 5.28
C ARG A 92 8.32 1.04 6.09
N SER A 93 9.18 1.44 7.02
CA SER A 93 8.96 2.63 7.86
C SER A 93 8.91 3.91 7.02
N LEU A 94 9.90 4.11 6.15
CA LEU A 94 9.97 5.28 5.26
C LEU A 94 8.78 5.34 4.31
N PHE A 95 8.42 4.21 3.70
CA PHE A 95 7.27 4.11 2.80
C PHE A 95 5.95 4.44 3.50
N LEU A 96 5.67 3.82 4.65
CA LEU A 96 4.44 4.06 5.40
C LEU A 96 4.35 5.48 5.96
N HIS A 97 5.50 6.11 6.22
CA HIS A 97 5.58 7.52 6.62
C HIS A 97 5.27 8.44 5.44
N GLN A 98 5.93 8.24 4.30
CA GLN A 98 5.74 9.05 3.09
C GLN A 98 4.27 9.05 2.64
N PHE A 99 3.66 7.88 2.59
CA PHE A 99 2.30 7.70 2.05
C PHE A 99 1.22 7.71 3.12
N ALA A 100 1.50 8.22 4.33
CA ALA A 100 0.56 8.23 5.44
C ALA A 100 -0.80 8.89 5.09
N ASN A 101 -0.80 9.92 4.23
CA ASN A 101 -2.01 10.62 3.80
C ASN A 101 -2.88 9.82 2.82
N SER A 102 -2.34 8.80 2.16
CA SER A 102 -3.08 7.90 1.26
C SER A 102 -3.74 6.73 2.00
N ARG A 103 -3.53 6.62 3.31
CA ARG A 103 -4.18 5.60 4.13
C ARG A 103 -5.69 5.76 4.05
N LYS A 104 -6.37 4.64 3.77
CA LYS A 104 -7.82 4.59 3.87
C LYS A 104 -8.17 4.81 5.34
N HIS A 105 -8.93 5.87 5.60
CA HIS A 105 -9.48 6.11 6.92
C HIS A 105 -10.44 4.96 7.22
N ARG A 106 -10.28 4.33 8.39
CA ARG A 106 -11.24 3.32 8.86
C ARG A 106 -12.62 3.95 8.89
N LYS A 107 -13.59 3.31 8.25
CA LYS A 107 -14.98 3.73 8.40
C LYS A 107 -15.40 3.49 9.85
N THR A 108 -16.12 4.47 10.40
CA THR A 108 -16.67 4.42 11.75
C THR A 108 -18.14 4.05 11.70
N GLU A 109 -18.73 3.71 12.85
CA GLU A 109 -20.18 3.51 12.97
C GLU A 109 -20.97 4.74 12.50
N LEU A 110 -20.44 5.97 12.70
CA LEU A 110 -21.05 7.20 12.18
C LEU A 110 -21.13 7.22 10.65
N ASN A 111 -20.12 6.66 9.96
CA ASN A 111 -20.17 6.52 8.49
C ASN A 111 -21.21 5.50 8.04
N LEU A 112 -21.52 4.50 8.87
CA LEU A 112 -22.57 3.53 8.59
C LEU A 112 -23.96 4.15 8.86
N PHE A 113 -24.12 4.85 9.98
CA PHE A 113 -25.36 5.55 10.33
C PHE A 113 -25.71 6.69 9.38
N SER A 114 -24.74 7.28 8.68
CA SER A 114 -25.03 8.31 7.67
C SER A 114 -25.57 7.75 6.36
N ILE A 115 -25.54 6.42 6.15
CA ILE A 115 -26.13 5.79 4.98
C ILE A 115 -27.65 5.77 5.15
N ARG A 116 -28.32 6.54 4.30
CA ARG A 116 -29.78 6.53 4.13
C ARG A 116 -30.12 6.09 2.70
N GLN A 117 -31.30 5.51 2.55
CA GLN A 117 -31.88 5.28 1.22
C GLN A 117 -32.20 6.64 0.60
N LYS A 118 -31.72 6.86 -0.61
CA LYS A 118 -32.00 8.11 -1.35
C LYS A 118 -33.39 8.03 -1.98
N GLU A 119 -33.99 9.19 -2.23
CA GLU A 119 -35.26 9.25 -2.95
C GLU A 119 -35.10 8.64 -4.35
N GLY A 120 -35.99 7.70 -4.71
CA GLY A 120 -35.93 6.96 -5.98
C GLY A 120 -34.88 5.84 -6.05
N GLU A 121 -34.09 5.61 -5.00
CA GLU A 121 -33.13 4.48 -4.96
C GLU A 121 -33.85 3.16 -4.68
N LEU A 122 -33.51 2.11 -5.43
CA LEU A 122 -34.02 0.77 -5.16
C LEU A 122 -33.44 0.24 -3.85
N LEU A 123 -34.26 -0.48 -3.08
CA LEU A 123 -33.86 -1.06 -1.80
C LEU A 123 -32.60 -1.94 -1.92
N LYS A 124 -32.46 -2.69 -3.02
CA LYS A 124 -31.29 -3.53 -3.27
C LYS A 124 -29.98 -2.72 -3.36
N ASP A 125 -30.03 -1.54 -3.96
CA ASP A 125 -28.85 -0.70 -4.20
C ASP A 125 -28.46 -0.02 -2.87
N TYR A 126 -29.45 0.41 -2.09
CA TYR A 126 -29.25 0.85 -0.71
C TYR A 126 -28.58 -0.23 0.15
N LEU A 127 -29.14 -1.44 0.17
CA LEU A 127 -28.61 -2.55 0.97
C LEU A 127 -27.18 -2.91 0.56
N GLN A 128 -26.87 -2.86 -0.74
CA GLN A 128 -25.52 -3.08 -1.24
C GLN A 128 -24.54 -2.03 -0.70
N ARG A 129 -24.90 -0.73 -0.72
CA ARG A 129 -24.06 0.34 -0.16
C ARG A 129 -23.87 0.20 1.36
N PHE A 130 -24.96 -0.10 2.06
CA PHE A 130 -24.96 -0.30 3.52
C PHE A 130 -24.05 -1.47 3.90
N ASN A 131 -24.23 -2.64 3.29
CA ASN A 131 -23.43 -3.83 3.56
C ASN A 131 -21.95 -3.63 3.20
N THR A 132 -21.64 -2.97 2.08
CA THR A 132 -20.25 -2.67 1.70
C THR A 132 -19.56 -1.81 2.76
N THR A 133 -20.24 -0.78 3.26
CA THR A 133 -19.70 0.07 4.33
C THR A 133 -19.62 -0.65 5.67
N ALA A 134 -20.57 -1.52 5.98
CA ALA A 134 -20.56 -2.32 7.21
C ALA A 134 -19.36 -3.28 7.29
N LEU A 135 -18.88 -3.79 6.14
CA LEU A 135 -17.66 -4.64 6.10
C LEU A 135 -16.37 -3.87 6.39
N GLU A 136 -16.38 -2.54 6.21
CA GLU A 136 -15.20 -1.67 6.40
C GLU A 136 -15.15 -1.04 7.81
N VAL A 137 -16.22 -1.18 8.61
CA VAL A 137 -16.26 -0.76 10.01
C VAL A 137 -15.69 -1.90 10.87
N PRO A 138 -14.60 -1.67 11.64
CA PRO A 138 -14.08 -2.69 12.57
C PRO A 138 -15.16 -3.12 13.55
N SER A 139 -15.41 -4.42 13.67
CA SER A 139 -16.55 -5.01 14.38
C SER A 139 -16.64 -4.61 15.87
N GLY A 140 -17.38 -3.54 16.15
CA GLY A 140 -18.06 -3.31 17.43
C GLY A 140 -19.46 -3.92 17.37
N THR A 141 -19.57 -5.19 17.77
CA THR A 141 -20.76 -5.86 18.32
C THR A 141 -22.14 -5.51 17.77
N GLN A 142 -22.68 -6.43 16.94
CA GLN A 142 -24.07 -6.88 16.68
C GLN A 142 -25.32 -5.96 16.82
N GLU A 143 -25.30 -4.86 17.55
CA GLU A 143 -26.43 -3.96 17.80
C GLU A 143 -26.74 -3.03 16.62
N VAL A 144 -25.72 -2.68 15.82
CA VAL A 144 -25.88 -1.77 14.67
C VAL A 144 -26.73 -2.39 13.54
N LYS A 145 -26.84 -3.72 13.48
CA LYS A 145 -27.71 -4.41 12.50
C LYS A 145 -29.19 -4.42 12.91
N ALA A 146 -29.49 -4.33 14.21
CA ALA A 146 -30.86 -4.37 14.72
C ALA A 146 -31.57 -3.01 14.57
N ASN A 147 -30.82 -1.90 14.66
CA ASN A 147 -31.39 -0.55 14.62
C ASN A 147 -31.46 0.08 13.22
N ALA A 148 -30.99 -0.60 12.17
CA ALA A 148 -31.07 -0.09 10.80
C ALA A 148 -32.44 -0.28 10.14
N PHE A 149 -33.37 -0.98 10.81
CA PHE A 149 -34.69 -1.35 10.29
C PHE A 149 -35.86 -0.97 11.20
N ALA A 150 -35.62 -0.18 12.26
CA ALA A 150 -36.67 0.44 13.08
C ALA A 150 -36.97 1.85 12.56
#